data_AF-A0A645DMH0-F1
#
_entry.id   AF-A0A645DMH0-F1
#
_cell.length_a   1.000
_cell.length_b   1.000
_cell.length_c   1.000
_cell.angle_alpha   90.00
_cell.angle_beta   90.00
_cell.angle_gamma   90.00
#
_symmetry.space_group_name_H-M   'P 1'
#
loop_
_entity.id
_entity.type
_entity.pdbx_description
1 polymer ?
#
loop_
_entity_poly.entity_id
_entity_poly.type
_entity_poly.pdbx_seq_one_letter_code
_entity_poly.pdbx_strand_id
1 'polypeptide(L)'
;MCMVIKVSESGYYRWLKNLGRQTHQQLLLVKIKEILTEHPDNDNYGIERIHKALIQKGINVSRCTVYITMKENGFIHKCFYGLLKSIK
;
A
#
# COMPACT_ATOMS: atom_id res chain seq x y z
N MET A 1 -21.87 7.48 24.42
CA MET A 1 -21.00 6.92 23.36
C MET A 1 -20.32 5.62 23.81
N CYS A 2 -19.52 5.61 24.89
CA CYS A 2 -18.76 4.43 25.34
C CYS A 2 -19.61 3.26 25.89
N MET A 3 -20.81 3.53 26.43
CA MET A 3 -21.74 2.47 26.88
C MET A 3 -22.30 1.63 25.72
N VAL A 4 -22.39 2.19 24.51
CA VAL A 4 -22.93 1.50 23.33
C VAL A 4 -21.91 0.51 22.74
N ILE A 5 -20.62 0.80 22.88
CA ILE A 5 -19.52 0.07 22.22
C ILE A 5 -18.78 -0.88 23.21
N LYS A 6 -19.17 -0.97 24.48
CA LYS A 6 -18.46 -1.77 25.53
C LYS A 6 -16.94 -1.52 25.58
N VAL A 7 -16.50 -0.28 25.34
CA VAL A 7 -15.08 0.11 25.44
C VAL A 7 -14.92 1.11 26.58
N SER A 8 -13.81 1.06 27.31
CA SER A 8 -13.48 2.10 28.27
C SER A 8 -13.26 3.44 27.56
N GLU A 9 -13.56 4.53 28.26
CA GLU A 9 -13.39 5.90 27.72
C GLU A 9 -11.94 6.17 27.31
N SER A 10 -10.98 5.69 28.12
CA SER A 10 -9.55 5.74 27.80
C SER A 10 -9.18 4.93 26.55
N GLY A 11 -9.82 3.77 26.35
CA GLY A 11 -9.65 2.95 25.14
C GLY A 11 -10.16 3.65 23.88
N TYR A 12 -11.32 4.33 24.00
CA TYR A 12 -11.91 5.09 22.90
C TYR A 12 -11.00 6.21 22.41
N TYR A 13 -10.51 7.07 23.31
CA TYR A 13 -9.62 8.16 22.91
C TYR A 13 -8.23 7.70 22.46
N ARG A 14 -7.73 6.55 22.98
CA ARG A 14 -6.50 5.93 22.49
C ARG A 14 -6.63 5.44 21.05
N TRP A 15 -7.76 4.81 20.71
CA TRP A 15 -8.06 4.39 19.34
C TRP A 15 -8.23 5.59 18.41
N LEU A 16 -8.96 6.62 18.84
CA LEU A 16 -9.16 7.85 18.09
C LEU A 16 -7.82 8.52 17.72
N LYS A 17 -6.88 8.57 18.68
CA LYS A 17 -5.54 9.14 18.46
C LYS A 17 -4.69 8.32 17.48
N ASN A 18 -4.95 7.01 17.36
CA ASN A 18 -4.25 6.15 16.41
C ASN A 18 -4.86 6.19 15.00
N LEU A 19 -6.10 6.67 14.84
CA LEU A 19 -6.82 6.70 13.56
C LEU A 19 -6.15 7.62 12.51
N GLY A 20 -5.53 8.72 12.95
CA GLY A 20 -4.89 9.71 12.08
C GLY A 20 -3.38 9.52 11.90
N ARG A 21 -2.78 8.48 12.47
CA ARG A 21 -1.34 8.24 12.31
C ARG A 21 -1.09 7.69 10.91
N GLN A 22 -0.34 8.44 10.11
CA GLN A 22 0.14 7.92 8.83
C GLN A 22 1.06 6.73 9.11
N THR A 23 0.64 5.55 8.65
CA THR A 23 1.49 4.37 8.78
C THR A 23 2.66 4.50 7.81
N HIS A 24 3.80 3.90 8.17
CA HIS A 24 4.97 3.83 7.29
C HIS A 24 4.61 3.26 5.91
N GLN A 25 3.59 2.38 5.84
CA GLN A 25 3.01 1.87 4.60
C GLN A 25 2.35 2.96 3.73
N GLN A 26 1.65 3.92 4.33
CA GLN A 26 1.04 5.03 3.58
C GLN A 26 2.10 5.96 2.99
N LEU A 27 3.19 6.24 3.71
CA LEU A 27 4.32 6.99 3.18
C LEU A 27 4.99 6.25 2.01
N LEU A 28 5.19 4.94 2.15
CA LEU A 28 5.75 4.10 1.09
C LEU A 28 4.85 4.11 -0.16
N LEU A 29 3.54 4.06 0.03
CA LEU A 29 2.54 4.10 -1.04
C LEU A 29 2.61 5.41 -1.82
N VAL A 30 2.74 6.56 -1.15
CA VAL A 30 2.93 7.87 -1.83
C VAL A 30 4.17 7.84 -2.72
N LYS A 31 5.29 7.28 -2.22
CA LYS A 31 6.53 7.15 -3.00
C LYS A 31 6.41 6.20 -4.18
N ILE A 32 5.69 5.10 -4.03
CA ILE A 32 5.40 4.17 -5.14
C ILE A 32 4.55 4.88 -6.20
N LYS A 33 3.54 5.66 -5.80
CA LYS A 33 2.72 6.45 -6.74
C LYS A 33 3.55 7.48 -7.51
N GLU A 34 4.45 8.21 -6.83
CA GLU A 34 5.38 9.14 -7.48
C GLU A 34 6.18 8.44 -8.60
N ILE A 35 6.75 7.25 -8.31
CA ILE A 35 7.53 6.46 -9.28
C ILE A 35 6.64 6.01 -10.46
N LEU A 36 5.40 5.63 -10.21
CA LEU A 36 4.47 5.23 -11.27
C LEU A 36 4.08 6.42 -12.15
N THR A 37 3.91 7.62 -11.58
CA THR A 37 3.59 8.84 -12.35
C THR A 37 4.76 9.37 -13.18
N GLU A 38 6.00 9.14 -12.75
CA GLU A 38 7.21 9.53 -13.50
C GLU A 38 7.34 8.78 -14.85
N HIS A 39 6.74 7.59 -14.95
CA HIS A 39 6.86 6.72 -16.13
C HIS A 39 5.49 6.17 -16.57
N PRO A 40 4.61 7.01 -17.15
CA PRO A 40 3.28 6.60 -17.58
C PRO A 40 3.29 5.59 -18.74
N ASP A 41 4.37 5.53 -19.52
CA ASP A 41 4.48 4.63 -20.68
C ASP A 41 4.72 3.16 -20.31
N ASN A 42 4.93 2.84 -19.03
CA ASN A 42 5.27 1.50 -18.56
C ASN A 42 4.27 1.01 -17.49
N ASP A 43 3.03 0.77 -17.93
CA ASP A 43 1.90 0.28 -17.12
C ASP A 43 2.21 -1.00 -16.31
N ASN A 44 3.17 -1.82 -16.74
CA ASN A 44 3.56 -3.06 -16.06
C ASN A 44 4.90 -2.90 -15.32
N TYR A 45 4.91 -2.05 -14.30
CA TYR A 45 6.08 -1.87 -13.43
C TYR A 45 6.20 -3.08 -12.48
N GLY A 46 7.04 -4.05 -12.87
CA GLY A 46 7.33 -5.20 -12.04
C GLY A 46 7.90 -4.82 -10.67
N ILE A 47 7.62 -5.65 -9.66
CA ILE A 47 7.99 -5.45 -8.25
C ILE A 47 9.49 -5.19 -8.09
N GLU A 48 10.32 -5.88 -8.86
CA GLU A 48 11.77 -5.70 -8.83
C GLU A 48 12.23 -4.31 -9.27
N ARG A 49 11.53 -3.70 -10.24
CA ARG A 49 11.86 -2.36 -10.72
C ARG A 49 11.47 -1.30 -9.70
N ILE A 50 10.31 -1.43 -9.05
CA ILE A 50 9.91 -0.53 -7.95
C ILE A 50 10.88 -0.67 -6.78
N HIS A 51 11.25 -1.90 -6.42
CA HIS A 51 12.22 -2.13 -5.36
C HIS A 51 13.58 -1.46 -5.67
N LYS A 52 14.08 -1.58 -6.91
CA LYS A 52 15.31 -0.89 -7.34
C LYS A 52 15.16 0.64 -7.30
N ALA A 53 14.04 1.18 -7.76
CA ALA A 53 13.78 2.63 -7.73
C ALA A 53 13.70 3.16 -6.28
N LEU A 54 13.11 2.39 -5.36
CA LEU A 54 13.06 2.73 -3.94
C LEU A 54 14.46 2.73 -3.31
N ILE A 55 15.31 1.75 -3.64
CA ILE A 55 16.71 1.72 -3.21
C ILE A 55 17.47 2.93 -3.76
N GLN A 56 17.26 3.30 -5.03
CA GLN A 56 17.88 4.48 -5.63
C GLN A 56 17.44 5.78 -4.94
N LYS A 57 16.17 5.87 -4.50
CA LYS A 57 15.66 6.98 -3.68
C LYS A 57 16.12 6.92 -2.22
N GLY A 58 16.96 5.95 -1.83
CA GLY A 58 17.53 5.80 -0.49
C GLY A 58 16.61 5.09 0.53
N ILE A 59 15.50 4.51 0.08
CA ILE A 59 14.52 3.83 0.94
C ILE A 59 14.81 2.33 0.93
N ASN A 60 15.41 1.84 2.01
CA ASN A 60 15.71 0.42 2.14
C ASN A 60 14.49 -0.37 2.64
N VAL A 61 13.71 -0.92 1.70
CA VAL A 61 12.54 -1.76 1.99
C VAL A 61 12.73 -3.15 1.44
N SER A 62 12.18 -4.16 2.13
CA SER A 62 12.22 -5.53 1.62
C SER A 62 11.31 -5.71 0.40
N ARG A 63 11.69 -6.62 -0.50
CA ARG A 63 10.86 -7.01 -1.66
C ARG A 63 9.45 -7.45 -1.24
N CYS A 64 9.30 -8.16 -0.12
CA CYS A 64 8.01 -8.58 0.41
C CYS A 64 7.14 -7.38 0.83
N THR A 65 7.73 -6.36 1.46
CA THR A 65 7.02 -5.13 1.84
C THR A 65 6.49 -4.40 0.62
N VAL A 66 7.31 -4.32 -0.44
CA VAL A 66 6.89 -3.74 -1.73
C VAL A 66 5.76 -4.55 -2.35
N TYR A 67 5.87 -5.89 -2.37
CA TYR A 67 4.81 -6.78 -2.87
C TYR A 67 3.49 -6.59 -2.11
N ILE A 68 3.50 -6.61 -0.78
CA ILE A 68 2.29 -6.46 0.04
C ILE A 68 1.66 -5.09 -0.22
N THR A 69 2.47 -4.02 -0.16
CA THR A 69 1.98 -2.66 -0.38
C THR A 69 1.40 -2.50 -1.78
N MET A 70 2.04 -3.05 -2.81
CA MET A 70 1.50 -3.01 -4.17
C MET A 70 0.24 -3.86 -4.33
N LYS A 71 0.16 -5.02 -3.68
CA LYS A 71 -1.00 -5.92 -3.72
C LYS A 71 -2.22 -5.29 -3.04
N GLU A 72 -2.04 -4.74 -1.84
CA GLU A 72 -3.09 -4.06 -1.08
C GLU A 72 -3.66 -2.85 -1.83
N ASN A 73 -2.82 -2.18 -2.62
CA ASN A 73 -3.21 -1.01 -3.41
C ASN A 73 -3.59 -1.33 -4.87
N GLY A 74 -3.63 -2.61 -5.26
CA GLY A 74 -4.06 -3.03 -6.60
C GLY A 74 -3.11 -2.69 -7.74
N PHE A 75 -1.86 -2.31 -7.46
CA PHE A 75 -0.85 -2.00 -8.49
C PHE A 75 -0.26 -3.24 -9.17
N ILE A 76 -0.50 -4.42 -8.61
CA ILE A 76 -0.14 -5.68 -9.27
C ILE A 76 -1.30 -6.03 -10.19
N HIS A 77 -1.17 -5.74 -11.48
CA HIS A 77 -2.00 -6.39 -12.49
C HIS A 77 -1.87 -7.90 -12.27
N LYS A 78 -3.00 -8.60 -12.11
CA LYS A 78 -3.02 -10.06 -12.06
C LYS A 78 -2.38 -10.57 -13.36
N CYS A 79 -1.09 -10.88 -13.34
CA CYS A 79 -0.51 -11.79 -14.31
C CYS A 79 -1.17 -13.15 -14.07
N PHE A 80 -2.28 -13.34 -14.78
CA PHE A 80 -2.69 -14.58 -15.43
C PHE A 80 -2.25 -15.87 -14.72
N TYR A 81 -2.83 -16.14 -13.55
CA TYR A 81 -3.29 -17.49 -13.28
C TYR A 81 -4.69 -17.56 -13.88
N GLY A 82 -4.86 -18.43 -14.87
CA GLY A 82 -5.96 -18.39 -15.81
C GLY A 82 -7.36 -18.47 -15.18
N LEU A 83 -8.30 -18.04 -16.03
CA LEU A 83 -9.75 -18.21 -15.98
C LEU A 83 -10.57 -17.22 -15.14
N LEU A 84 -11.40 -16.51 -15.93
CA LEU A 84 -12.64 -15.84 -15.58
C LEU A 84 -12.48 -14.55 -14.78
N LYS A 85 -12.38 -13.45 -15.52
CA LYS A 85 -13.50 -12.50 -15.53
C LYS A 85 -13.70 -11.96 -16.95
N SER A 86 -14.42 -12.76 -17.72
CA SER A 86 -15.27 -12.28 -18.81
C SER A 86 -16.32 -11.33 -18.22
N ILE A 87 -16.55 -10.22 -18.92
CA ILE A 87 -17.86 -9.55 -19.06
C ILE A 87 -18.42 -8.93 -17.76
N LYS A 88 -18.26 -7.61 -17.58
CA LYS A 88 -19.27 -6.56 -17.85
C LYS A 88 -18.92 -5.26 -17.15
#